data_AF-A0A0Q9Q6N6-F1
#
_entry.id   AF-A0A0Q9Q6N6-F1
#
_cell.length_a   1.000
_cell.length_b   1.000
_cell.length_c   1.000
_cell.angle_alpha   90.00
_cell.angle_beta   90.00
_cell.angle_gamma   90.00
#
_symmetry.space_group_name_H-M   'P 1'
#
loop_
_entity.id
_entity.type
_entity.pdbx_description
1 polymer ?
#
loop_
_entity_poly.entity_id
_entity_poly.type
_entity_poly.pdbx_seq_one_letter_code
_entity_poly.pdbx_strand_id
1 'polypeptide(L)'
;MRALLPALALVLTALSACSAEAEEAPEQSANPVQREDATAAEWRADLAAELGTDAFDFLALQQAAAVDCQRTDAGAWAVELALSGDVSTSALTRIGLEHACADVVAAFDEGLAAVEQAGDPLDLVCGPGVRLSSQDRLRADLVCAQR
;
A
#
# COMPACT_ATOMS: atom_id res chain seq x y z
N MET A 1 53.85 19.93 36.73
CA MET A 1 53.08 19.66 37.98
C MET A 1 51.87 18.83 37.54
N ARG A 2 51.88 17.49 37.72
CA ARG A 2 51.30 16.72 38.87
C ARG A 2 49.83 17.11 39.09
N ALA A 3 48.81 16.24 39.06
CA ALA A 3 48.64 14.77 39.03
C ALA A 3 47.25 14.46 38.41
N LEU A 4 46.98 13.42 37.62
CA LEU A 4 46.83 11.98 37.94
C LEU A 4 45.86 11.68 39.10
N LEU A 5 44.68 11.12 38.79
CA LEU A 5 44.19 9.82 39.33
C LEU A 5 42.74 9.48 38.86
N PRO A 6 42.54 8.32 38.20
CA PRO A 6 41.25 7.64 38.07
C PRO A 6 41.06 6.66 39.25
N ALA A 7 39.83 6.51 39.75
CA ALA A 7 39.48 5.48 40.74
C ALA A 7 38.61 4.40 40.12
N LEU A 8 39.28 3.29 39.80
CA LEU A 8 38.75 1.96 39.56
C LEU A 8 38.37 1.33 40.92
N ALA A 9 37.24 0.63 41.02
CA ALA A 9 37.02 -0.62 41.78
C ALA A 9 35.62 -0.72 42.43
N LEU A 10 34.89 -1.77 42.02
CA LEU A 10 33.99 -2.64 42.79
C LEU A 10 33.17 -3.44 41.75
N VAL A 11 33.71 -4.49 41.13
CA VAL A 11 33.86 -5.87 41.62
C VAL A 11 32.60 -6.41 42.32
N LEU A 12 31.76 -7.07 41.51
CA LEU A 12 31.20 -8.42 41.70
C LEU A 12 30.84 -8.86 43.14
N THR A 13 29.54 -8.91 43.43
CA THR A 13 28.83 -9.90 44.30
C THR A 13 27.33 -9.77 43.96
N ALA A 14 26.50 -10.79 43.75
CA ALA A 14 26.61 -12.24 43.86
C ALA A 14 25.53 -12.89 42.97
N LEU A 15 25.87 -14.00 42.30
CA LEU A 15 24.87 -15.02 41.97
C LEU A 15 24.69 -15.89 43.22
N SER A 16 23.47 -16.04 43.72
CA SER A 16 22.78 -17.34 43.83
C SER A 16 21.53 -17.28 44.73
N ALA A 17 20.46 -17.85 44.18
CA ALA A 17 19.29 -18.47 44.83
C ALA A 17 18.16 -17.57 45.36
N CYS A 18 17.13 -17.37 44.54
CA CYS A 18 15.78 -17.79 44.92
C CYS A 18 14.90 -18.01 43.68
N SER A 19 14.41 -19.22 43.53
CA SER A 19 13.42 -19.62 42.54
C SER A 19 12.14 -18.81 42.71
N ALA A 20 11.71 -18.13 41.66
CA ALA A 20 10.33 -17.75 41.43
C ALA A 20 10.10 -17.92 39.93
N GLU A 21 9.06 -18.68 39.59
CA GLU A 21 8.66 -19.03 38.23
C GLU A 21 8.81 -17.87 37.23
N ALA A 22 9.53 -18.16 36.15
CA ALA A 22 9.53 -17.39 34.95
C ALA A 22 8.19 -17.59 34.22
N GLU A 23 7.35 -16.55 34.23
CA GLU A 23 6.40 -16.28 33.14
C GLU A 23 6.68 -14.85 32.64
N GLU A 24 7.87 -14.66 32.09
CA GLU A 24 8.03 -13.66 31.04
C GLU A 24 7.38 -14.26 29.79
N ALA A 25 6.17 -13.78 29.47
CA ALA A 25 5.58 -14.01 28.16
C ALA A 25 6.64 -13.67 27.10
N PRO A 26 6.91 -14.55 26.13
CA PRO A 26 7.91 -14.25 25.12
C PRO A 26 7.42 -13.03 24.36
N GLU A 27 8.12 -11.89 24.51
CA GLU A 27 8.11 -10.85 23.49
C GLU A 27 8.70 -11.49 22.24
N GLN A 28 7.78 -12.07 21.46
CA GLN A 28 8.08 -12.77 20.24
C GLN A 28 8.54 -11.71 19.24
N SER A 29 9.86 -11.49 19.19
CA SER A 29 10.51 -10.84 18.06
C SER A 29 10.27 -11.72 16.83
N ALA A 30 9.08 -11.58 16.24
CA ALA A 30 8.71 -12.29 15.03
C ALA A 30 9.80 -12.06 13.98
N ASN A 31 10.33 -13.16 13.45
CA ASN A 31 11.35 -13.13 12.40
C ASN A 31 10.79 -12.34 11.21
N PRO A 32 11.55 -11.43 10.57
CA PRO A 32 11.08 -10.66 9.42
C PRO A 32 10.39 -11.50 8.35
N VAL A 33 10.89 -12.72 8.10
CA VAL A 33 10.27 -13.68 7.15
C VAL A 33 8.85 -14.05 7.57
N GLN A 34 8.61 -14.29 8.87
CA GLN A 34 7.27 -14.62 9.37
C GLN A 34 6.30 -13.44 9.34
N ARG A 35 6.78 -12.19 9.41
CA ARG A 35 5.92 -11.00 9.23
C ARG A 35 5.53 -10.81 7.78
N GLU A 36 6.48 -10.91 6.85
CA GLU A 36 6.21 -10.81 5.42
C GLU A 36 5.20 -11.89 4.98
N ASP A 37 5.33 -13.11 5.51
CA ASP A 37 4.39 -14.20 5.28
C ASP A 37 2.99 -13.91 5.85
N ALA A 38 2.89 -13.28 7.02
CA ALA A 38 1.61 -12.93 7.64
C ALA A 38 0.88 -11.82 6.87
N THR A 39 1.57 -10.76 6.48
CA THR A 39 0.99 -9.66 5.67
C THR A 39 0.52 -10.17 4.31
N ALA A 40 1.29 -11.04 3.65
CA ALA A 40 0.86 -11.66 2.41
C ALA A 40 -0.34 -12.61 2.59
N ALA A 41 -0.51 -13.22 3.77
CA ALA A 41 -1.67 -14.05 4.08
C ALA A 41 -2.94 -13.19 4.31
N GLU A 42 -2.82 -12.08 5.04
CA GLU A 42 -3.91 -11.13 5.27
C GLU A 42 -4.41 -10.53 3.94
N TRP A 43 -3.50 -10.06 3.09
CA TRP A 43 -3.88 -9.54 1.78
C TRP A 43 -4.62 -10.58 0.91
N ARG A 44 -4.16 -11.83 0.88
CA ARG A 44 -4.88 -12.90 0.17
C ARG A 44 -6.26 -13.15 0.75
N ALA A 45 -6.42 -13.06 2.07
CA ALA A 45 -7.71 -13.25 2.71
C ALA A 45 -8.71 -12.14 2.31
N ASP A 46 -8.26 -10.88 2.27
CA ASP A 46 -9.11 -9.75 1.86
C ASP A 46 -9.50 -9.85 0.38
N LEU A 47 -8.55 -10.20 -0.50
CA LEU A 47 -8.85 -10.45 -1.91
C LEU A 47 -9.84 -11.61 -2.10
N ALA A 48 -9.69 -12.69 -1.33
CA ALA A 48 -10.60 -13.82 -1.38
C ALA A 48 -11.99 -13.48 -0.85
N ALA A 49 -12.09 -12.60 0.14
CA ALA A 49 -13.36 -12.11 0.66
C ALA A 49 -14.10 -11.26 -0.39
N GLU A 50 -13.38 -10.42 -1.13
CA GLU A 50 -13.96 -9.60 -2.21
C GLU A 50 -14.34 -10.42 -3.44
N LEU A 51 -13.48 -11.34 -3.88
CA LEU A 51 -13.69 -12.16 -5.08
C LEU A 51 -14.59 -13.39 -4.85
N GLY A 52 -14.77 -13.80 -3.60
CA GLY A 52 -15.46 -15.04 -3.22
C GLY A 52 -14.68 -16.32 -3.55
N THR A 53 -13.40 -16.22 -3.89
CA THR A 53 -12.52 -17.35 -4.27
C THR A 53 -11.06 -17.02 -4.00
N ASP A 54 -10.23 -18.04 -3.83
CA ASP A 54 -8.77 -17.95 -3.75
C ASP A 54 -8.07 -18.14 -5.12
N ALA A 55 -8.83 -18.36 -6.19
CA ALA A 55 -8.34 -18.64 -7.53
C ALA A 55 -7.96 -17.36 -8.32
N PHE A 56 -7.13 -16.49 -7.74
CA PHE A 56 -6.61 -15.28 -8.38
C PHE A 56 -5.09 -15.29 -8.47
N ASP A 57 -4.55 -14.57 -9.46
CA ASP A 57 -3.11 -14.37 -9.59
C ASP A 57 -2.63 -13.31 -8.59
N PHE A 58 -2.30 -13.77 -7.38
CA PHE A 58 -1.85 -12.89 -6.32
C PHE A 58 -0.60 -12.09 -6.71
N LEU A 59 0.36 -12.69 -7.42
CA LEU A 59 1.58 -11.99 -7.82
C LEU A 59 1.29 -10.89 -8.84
N ALA A 60 0.39 -11.14 -9.79
CA ALA A 60 -0.04 -10.10 -10.72
C ALA A 60 -0.71 -8.93 -10.00
N LEU A 61 -1.59 -9.21 -9.02
CA LEU A 61 -2.24 -8.17 -8.21
C LEU A 61 -1.24 -7.37 -7.36
N GLN A 62 -0.24 -8.03 -6.77
CA GLN A 62 0.83 -7.33 -6.04
C GLN A 62 1.65 -6.41 -6.96
N GLN A 63 1.97 -6.87 -8.16
CA GLN A 63 2.70 -6.07 -9.14
C GLN A 63 1.89 -4.86 -9.62
N ALA A 64 0.60 -5.06 -9.88
CA ALA A 64 -0.31 -3.97 -10.22
C ALA A 64 -0.36 -2.92 -9.10
N ALA A 65 -0.59 -3.35 -7.86
CA ALA A 65 -0.60 -2.46 -6.71
C ALA A 65 0.73 -1.67 -6.56
N ALA A 66 1.88 -2.30 -6.79
CA ALA A 66 3.17 -1.61 -6.74
C ALA A 66 3.32 -0.51 -7.81
N VAL A 67 2.77 -0.72 -9.00
CA VAL A 67 2.71 0.32 -10.06
C VAL A 67 1.73 1.43 -9.66
N ASP A 68 0.60 1.04 -9.09
CA ASP A 68 -0.46 1.95 -8.66
C ASP A 68 -0.03 2.84 -7.49
N CYS A 69 0.89 2.38 -6.63
CA CYS A 69 1.49 3.20 -5.58
C CYS A 69 2.23 4.45 -6.09
N GLN A 70 2.57 4.51 -7.37
CA GLN A 70 3.15 5.72 -7.96
C GLN A 70 2.10 6.81 -8.26
N ARG A 71 0.81 6.49 -8.15
CA ARG A 71 -0.31 7.38 -8.43
C ARG A 71 -0.75 8.14 -7.18
N THR A 72 -0.03 9.20 -6.83
CA THR A 72 -0.28 9.90 -5.56
C THR A 72 -1.36 10.99 -5.64
N ASP A 73 -1.91 11.26 -6.82
CA ASP A 73 -2.88 12.34 -7.03
C ASP A 73 -4.22 11.82 -7.57
N ALA A 74 -5.32 12.44 -7.11
CA ALA A 74 -6.68 12.05 -7.47
C ALA A 74 -6.97 12.28 -8.95
N GLY A 75 -6.35 13.28 -9.58
CA GLY A 75 -6.48 13.55 -11.01
C GLY A 75 -5.91 12.43 -11.88
N ALA A 76 -4.71 11.93 -11.57
CA ALA A 76 -4.12 10.78 -12.25
C ALA A 76 -4.95 9.50 -12.04
N TRP A 77 -5.56 9.33 -10.86
CA TRP A 77 -6.51 8.24 -10.61
C TRP A 77 -7.76 8.35 -11.48
N ALA A 78 -8.39 9.52 -11.52
CA ALA A 78 -9.56 9.75 -12.35
C ALA A 78 -9.26 9.51 -13.84
N VAL A 79 -8.08 9.92 -14.32
CA VAL A 79 -7.65 9.69 -15.70
C VAL A 79 -7.41 8.20 -15.99
N GLU A 80 -6.71 7.48 -15.10
CA GLU A 80 -6.48 6.04 -15.26
C GLU A 80 -7.81 5.27 -15.31
N LEU A 81 -8.69 5.52 -14.35
CA LEU A 81 -9.98 4.86 -14.23
C LEU A 81 -10.92 5.20 -15.40
N ALA A 82 -10.93 6.46 -15.86
CA ALA A 82 -11.70 6.86 -17.03
C ALA A 82 -11.19 6.22 -18.32
N LEU A 83 -9.87 6.10 -18.48
CA LEU A 83 -9.25 5.48 -19.66
C LEU A 83 -9.38 3.96 -19.67
N SER A 84 -9.33 3.31 -18.50
CA SER A 84 -9.51 1.85 -18.40
C SER A 84 -10.96 1.45 -18.61
N GLY A 85 -11.91 2.32 -18.24
CA GLY A 85 -13.34 2.02 -18.22
C GLY A 85 -13.72 0.96 -17.18
N ASP A 86 -12.79 0.58 -16.31
CA ASP A 86 -12.98 -0.48 -15.33
C ASP A 86 -13.02 0.09 -13.91
N VAL A 87 -14.21 0.55 -13.53
CA VAL A 87 -14.54 0.84 -12.12
C VAL A 87 -15.04 -0.41 -11.39
N SER A 88 -15.33 -1.49 -12.12
CA SER A 88 -15.91 -2.71 -11.55
C SER A 88 -14.91 -3.49 -10.69
N THR A 89 -13.61 -3.33 -10.98
CA THR A 89 -12.52 -3.92 -10.20
C THR A 89 -11.90 -2.95 -9.20
N SER A 90 -12.48 -1.76 -9.01
CA SER A 90 -11.96 -0.71 -8.13
C SER A 90 -11.77 -1.16 -6.67
N ALA A 91 -12.62 -2.06 -6.16
CA ALA A 91 -12.47 -2.65 -4.84
C ALA A 91 -11.17 -3.47 -4.71
N LEU A 92 -10.78 -4.22 -5.75
CA LEU A 92 -9.54 -4.99 -5.76
C LEU A 92 -8.32 -4.08 -5.78
N THR A 93 -8.37 -3.00 -6.57
CA THR A 93 -7.34 -1.97 -6.59
C THR A 93 -7.20 -1.34 -5.21
N ARG A 94 -8.32 -0.96 -4.59
CA ARG A 94 -8.34 -0.40 -3.23
C ARG A 94 -7.70 -1.34 -2.21
N ILE A 95 -8.09 -2.61 -2.18
CA ILE A 95 -7.47 -3.64 -1.31
C ILE A 95 -5.96 -3.70 -1.57
N GLY A 96 -5.54 -3.72 -2.84
CA GLY A 96 -4.13 -3.71 -3.20
C GLY A 96 -3.37 -2.49 -2.64
N LEU A 97 -3.96 -1.30 -2.74
CA LEU A 97 -3.39 -0.06 -2.22
C LEU A 97 -3.33 -0.03 -0.69
N GLU A 98 -4.37 -0.52 0.00
CA GLU A 98 -4.40 -0.60 1.47
C GLU A 98 -3.22 -1.42 2.02
N HIS A 99 -2.86 -2.49 1.31
CA HIS A 99 -1.73 -3.37 1.68
C HIS A 99 -0.37 -2.85 1.19
N ALA A 100 -0.29 -2.25 -0.01
CA ALA A 100 0.98 -1.84 -0.60
C ALA A 100 1.42 -0.41 -0.25
N CYS A 101 0.48 0.53 -0.14
CA CYS A 101 0.72 1.96 0.03
C CYS A 101 -0.54 2.70 0.51
N ALA A 102 -0.85 2.54 1.79
CA ALA A 102 -2.07 3.09 2.39
C ALA A 102 -2.21 4.63 2.27
N ASP A 103 -1.10 5.35 2.07
CA ASP A 103 -1.08 6.80 1.85
C ASP A 103 -1.71 7.23 0.52
N VAL A 104 -1.79 6.31 -0.46
CA VAL A 104 -2.38 6.56 -1.78
C VAL A 104 -3.90 6.35 -1.81
N VAL A 105 -4.46 5.61 -0.85
CA VAL A 105 -5.89 5.21 -0.83
C VAL A 105 -6.84 6.42 -0.88
N ALA A 106 -6.52 7.50 -0.17
CA ALA A 106 -7.36 8.70 -0.18
C ALA A 106 -7.44 9.36 -1.58
N ALA A 107 -6.31 9.41 -2.30
CA ALA A 107 -6.27 9.93 -3.67
C ALA A 107 -7.01 9.01 -4.64
N PHE A 108 -6.92 7.68 -4.44
CA PHE A 108 -7.68 6.70 -5.20
C PHE A 108 -9.19 6.88 -5.01
N ASP A 109 -9.66 6.93 -3.76
CA ASP A 109 -11.08 7.08 -3.43
C ASP A 109 -11.65 8.40 -4.02
N GLU A 110 -10.89 9.50 -3.98
CA GLU A 110 -11.29 10.77 -4.59
C GLU A 110 -11.36 10.69 -6.13
N GLY A 111 -10.38 10.04 -6.76
CA GLY A 111 -10.37 9.83 -8.21
C GLY A 111 -11.52 8.93 -8.68
N LEU A 112 -11.81 7.84 -7.94
CA LEU A 112 -12.93 6.95 -8.19
C LEU A 112 -14.27 7.71 -8.07
N ALA A 113 -14.44 8.48 -7.01
CA ALA A 113 -15.64 9.28 -6.81
C ALA A 113 -15.86 10.29 -7.95
N ALA A 114 -14.80 10.89 -8.49
CA ALA A 114 -14.90 11.79 -9.64
C ALA A 114 -15.41 11.06 -10.89
N VAL A 115 -14.94 9.84 -11.14
CA VAL A 115 -15.39 9.01 -12.27
C VAL A 115 -16.84 8.57 -12.11
N GLU A 116 -17.24 8.13 -10.92
CA GLU A 116 -18.62 7.69 -10.65
C GLU A 116 -19.64 8.83 -10.72
N GLN A 117 -19.23 10.06 -10.42
CA GLN A 117 -20.07 11.25 -10.50
C GLN A 117 -20.10 11.86 -11.92
N ALA A 118 -19.20 11.44 -12.82
CA ALA A 118 -19.19 11.93 -14.18
C ALA A 118 -20.38 11.35 -14.97
N GLY A 119 -21.06 12.21 -15.74
CA GLY A 119 -22.10 11.75 -16.67
C GLY A 119 -21.52 10.85 -17.78
N ASP A 120 -20.29 11.15 -18.20
CA ASP A 120 -19.44 10.28 -19.02
C ASP A 120 -18.00 10.37 -18.46
N PRO A 121 -17.41 9.26 -17.98
CA PRO A 121 -16.02 9.23 -17.52
C PRO A 121 -15.02 9.82 -18.50
N LEU A 122 -15.25 9.67 -19.82
CA LEU A 122 -14.37 10.21 -20.83
C LEU A 122 -14.40 11.74 -20.91
N ASP A 123 -15.38 12.43 -20.32
CA ASP A 123 -15.32 13.89 -20.19
C ASP A 123 -14.21 14.35 -19.25
N LEU A 124 -13.77 13.51 -18.31
CA LEU A 124 -12.63 13.82 -17.43
C LEU A 124 -11.29 13.81 -18.17
N VAL A 125 -11.26 13.22 -19.37
CA VAL A 125 -10.05 13.01 -20.17
C VAL A 125 -10.09 13.77 -21.49
N CYS A 126 -11.21 13.68 -22.21
CA CYS A 126 -11.43 14.24 -23.54
C CYS A 126 -12.29 15.52 -23.52
N GLY A 127 -12.74 15.96 -22.35
CA GLY A 127 -13.61 17.12 -22.20
C GLY A 127 -12.91 18.47 -22.48
N PRO A 128 -13.70 19.52 -22.75
CA PRO A 128 -13.16 20.86 -22.98
C PRO A 128 -12.43 21.38 -21.74
N GLY A 129 -11.20 21.86 -21.91
CA GLY A 129 -10.40 22.46 -20.83
C GLY A 129 -9.66 21.47 -19.94
N VAL A 130 -9.76 20.16 -20.20
CA VAL A 130 -8.95 19.14 -19.51
C VAL A 130 -7.47 19.35 -19.84
N ARG A 131 -6.64 19.33 -18.79
CA ARG A 131 -5.18 19.41 -18.91
C ARG A 131 -4.56 18.10 -18.43
N LEU A 132 -4.09 17.31 -19.39
CA LEU A 132 -3.41 16.04 -19.12
C LEU A 132 -1.89 16.22 -19.08
N SER A 133 -1.22 15.34 -18.35
CA SER A 133 0.22 15.18 -18.47
C SER A 133 0.60 14.79 -19.92
N SER A 134 1.87 14.95 -20.29
CA SER A 134 2.32 14.51 -21.63
C SER A 134 2.14 13.00 -21.83
N GLN A 135 2.26 12.20 -20.77
CA GLN A 135 2.07 10.76 -20.82
C GLN A 135 0.59 10.38 -21.00
N ASP A 136 -0.28 10.99 -20.20
CA ASP A 136 -1.72 10.67 -20.24
C ASP A 136 -2.38 11.13 -21.52
N ARG A 137 -1.92 12.24 -22.09
CA ARG A 137 -2.37 12.71 -23.39
C ARG A 137 -2.07 11.70 -24.50
N LEU A 138 -0.88 11.09 -24.52
CA LEU A 138 -0.56 10.06 -25.51
C LEU A 138 -1.46 8.83 -25.37
N ARG A 139 -1.84 8.45 -24.14
CA ARG A 139 -2.79 7.36 -23.90
C ARG A 139 -4.21 7.75 -24.33
N ALA A 140 -4.60 8.99 -24.07
CA ALA A 140 -5.91 9.54 -24.38
C ALA A 140 -6.13 9.83 -25.88
N ASP A 141 -5.09 10.17 -26.64
CA ASP A 141 -5.21 10.62 -28.04
C ASP A 141 -6.00 9.63 -28.91
N LEU A 142 -5.77 8.33 -28.76
CA LEU A 142 -6.50 7.30 -29.51
C LEU A 142 -7.96 7.19 -29.09
N VAL A 143 -8.25 7.30 -27.79
CA VAL A 143 -9.60 7.20 -27.23
C VAL A 143 -10.42 8.45 -27.60
N CYS A 144 -9.84 9.63 -27.40
CA CYS A 144 -10.49 10.90 -27.66
C CYS A 144 -10.69 11.17 -29.16
N ALA A 145 -9.85 10.64 -30.05
CA ALA A 145 -10.03 10.78 -31.50
C ALA A 145 -11.17 9.93 -32.06
N GLN A 146 -11.66 8.93 -31.32
CA GLN A 146 -12.75 8.02 -31.74
C GLN A 146 -14.11 8.39 -31.14
N ARG A 147 -14.16 9.45 -30.33
CA ARG A 147 -15.37 9.95 -29.66
C ARG A 147 -16.15 10.90 -30.57
#